data_AF-A0A1A2PY21-F1
#
_entry.id   AF-A0A1A2PY21-F1
#
_cell.length_a   1.000
_cell.length_b   1.000
_cell.length_c   1.000
_cell.angle_alpha   90.00
_cell.angle_beta   90.00
_cell.angle_gamma   90.00
#
_symmetry.space_group_name_H-M   'P 1'
#
loop_
_entity.id
_entity.type
_entity.pdbx_description
1 polymer ?
#
loop_
_entity_poly.entity_id
_entity_poly.type
_entity_poly.pdbx_seq_one_letter_code
_entity_poly.pdbx_strand_id
1 'polypeptide(L)'
;MTMASDDEAGAVPSREKLDEDDHDLLTFGEAGERLRLEIAAVERDVVHLERTGSADGLPKARARLAALRAAAKRNSAHPINDENFEKFFGYAGKAKRNLPHIHPTN
;
A
#
# COMPACT_ATOMS: atom_id res chain seq x y z
N MET A 1 -57.14 -19.25 21.38
CA MET A 1 -56.27 -18.41 22.21
C MET A 1 -54.89 -18.45 21.58
N THR A 2 -54.59 -17.39 20.82
CA THR A 2 -53.27 -16.87 20.40
C THR A 2 -52.25 -17.80 19.73
N MET A 3 -52.18 -17.66 18.40
CA MET A 3 -50.98 -17.82 17.58
C MET A 3 -49.88 -16.89 18.10
N ALA A 4 -48.66 -17.39 18.32
CA ALA A 4 -47.47 -16.56 18.47
C ALA A 4 -46.71 -16.59 17.15
N SER A 5 -46.95 -15.56 16.36
CA SER A 5 -46.14 -15.13 15.24
C SER A 5 -44.86 -14.47 15.72
N ASP A 6 -43.93 -14.30 14.78
CA ASP A 6 -42.81 -13.35 14.78
C ASP A 6 -41.44 -13.91 15.21
N ASP A 7 -40.93 -14.85 14.40
CA ASP A 7 -39.49 -15.01 14.19
C ASP A 7 -39.09 -14.09 13.02
N GLU A 8 -38.99 -12.79 13.31
CA GLU A 8 -38.37 -11.78 12.45
C GLU A 8 -36.86 -12.06 12.37
N ALA A 9 -36.51 -13.07 11.58
CA ALA A 9 -35.14 -13.32 11.15
C ALA A 9 -34.71 -12.14 10.27
N GLY A 10 -34.04 -11.18 10.93
CA GLY A 10 -33.60 -9.91 10.36
C GLY A 10 -33.06 -10.09 8.94
N ALA A 11 -33.73 -9.43 8.00
CA ALA A 11 -33.33 -9.32 6.62
C ALA A 11 -31.87 -8.85 6.57
N VAL A 12 -30.96 -9.79 6.29
CA VAL A 12 -29.57 -9.49 6.03
C VAL A 12 -29.58 -8.62 4.77
N PRO A 13 -29.15 -7.35 4.82
CA PRO A 13 -29.13 -6.53 3.63
C PRO A 13 -28.22 -7.22 2.62
N SER A 14 -28.81 -7.65 1.50
CA SER A 14 -28.11 -8.23 0.37
C SER A 14 -26.99 -7.27 -0.01
N ARG A 15 -25.74 -7.62 0.30
CA ARG A 15 -24.58 -6.89 -0.23
C ARG A 15 -24.65 -7.03 -1.74
N GLU A 16 -25.14 -6.01 -2.43
CA GLU A 16 -24.98 -5.88 -3.87
C GLU A 16 -23.48 -6.00 -4.14
N LYS A 17 -23.12 -7.03 -4.91
CA LYS A 17 -21.79 -7.12 -5.49
C LYS A 17 -21.63 -5.91 -6.38
N LEU A 18 -20.89 -4.92 -5.91
CA LEU A 18 -20.32 -3.88 -6.76
C LEU A 18 -19.61 -4.61 -7.90
N ASP A 19 -19.91 -4.19 -9.13
CA ASP A 19 -19.28 -4.70 -10.36
C ASP A 19 -17.79 -4.87 -10.09
N GLU A 20 -17.36 -6.14 -9.98
CA GLU A 20 -16.00 -6.54 -9.65
C GLU A 20 -15.16 -6.26 -10.90
N ASP A 21 -14.86 -4.98 -11.15
CA ASP A 21 -13.70 -4.62 -11.95
C ASP A 21 -12.51 -5.28 -11.23
N ASP A 22 -12.02 -6.38 -11.79
CA ASP A 22 -10.91 -7.18 -11.26
C ASP A 22 -9.70 -6.27 -11.03
N HIS A 23 -9.59 -5.74 -9.82
CA HIS A 23 -8.47 -4.92 -9.41
C HIS A 23 -7.35 -5.86 -8.99
N ASP A 24 -6.48 -6.20 -9.96
CA ASP A 24 -5.24 -6.89 -9.67
C ASP A 24 -4.49 -6.16 -8.54
N LEU A 25 -4.39 -6.81 -7.38
CA LEU A 25 -3.66 -6.27 -6.25
C LEU A 25 -2.17 -6.30 -6.57
N LEU A 26 -1.54 -5.13 -6.51
CA LEU A 26 -0.09 -5.02 -6.72
C LEU A 26 0.66 -5.68 -5.56
N THR A 27 1.71 -6.43 -5.88
CA THR A 27 2.69 -6.87 -4.88
C THR A 27 3.46 -5.67 -4.31
N PHE A 28 4.10 -5.82 -3.16
CA PHE A 28 4.93 -4.75 -2.56
C PHE A 28 6.04 -4.26 -3.50
N GLY A 29 6.60 -5.16 -4.32
CA GLY A 29 7.61 -4.81 -5.32
C GLY A 29 7.03 -3.95 -6.44
N GLU A 30 5.91 -4.38 -7.01
CA GLU A 30 5.22 -3.66 -8.10
C GLU A 30 4.67 -2.31 -7.63
N ALA A 31 4.10 -2.25 -6.42
CA ALA A 31 3.68 -1.01 -5.79
C ALA A 31 4.87 -0.07 -5.55
N GLY A 32 6.03 -0.62 -5.17
CA GLY A 32 7.27 0.14 -4.98
C GLY A 32 7.78 0.77 -6.28
N GLU A 33 7.81 0.02 -7.37
CA GLU A 33 8.21 0.52 -8.68
C GLU A 33 7.24 1.58 -9.21
N ARG A 34 5.93 1.36 -9.04
CA ARG A 34 4.93 2.36 -9.41
C ARG A 34 5.07 3.65 -8.59
N LEU A 35 5.33 3.55 -7.28
CA LEU A 35 5.61 4.70 -6.43
C LEU A 35 6.86 5.46 -6.88
N ARG A 36 7.93 4.76 -7.30
CA ARG A 36 9.14 5.42 -7.83
C ARG A 36 8.85 6.24 -9.08
N LEU A 37 8.17 5.66 -10.05
CA LEU A 37 7.83 6.35 -11.31
C LEU A 37 6.97 7.59 -11.05
N GLU A 38 5.98 7.44 -10.17
CA GLU A 38 5.07 8.53 -9.80
C GLU A 38 5.81 9.66 -9.06
N ILE A 39 6.72 9.33 -8.13
CA ILE A 39 7.57 10.33 -7.46
C ILE A 39 8.40 11.11 -8.49
N ALA A 40 9.06 10.42 -9.43
CA ALA A 40 9.88 11.06 -10.44
C ALA A 40 9.08 11.94 -11.41
N ALA A 41 7.81 11.60 -11.68
CA ALA A 41 6.92 12.45 -12.45
C ALA A 41 6.58 13.75 -11.68
N VAL A 42 6.11 13.62 -10.44
CA VAL A 42 5.71 14.78 -9.63
C VAL A 42 6.91 15.67 -9.29
N GLU A 43 8.12 15.12 -9.12
CA GLU A 43 9.34 15.91 -8.94
C GLU A 43 9.62 16.81 -10.15
N ARG A 44 9.47 16.28 -11.37
CA ARG A 44 9.61 17.09 -12.59
C ARG A 44 8.56 18.18 -12.67
N ASP A 45 7.32 17.89 -12.28
CA ASP A 45 6.24 18.89 -12.26
C ASP A 45 6.52 20.00 -11.25
N VAL A 46 7.02 19.67 -10.05
CA VAL A 46 7.43 20.67 -9.04
C VAL A 46 8.53 21.57 -9.60
N VAL A 47 9.58 20.99 -10.19
CA VAL A 47 10.67 21.79 -10.80
C VAL A 47 10.14 22.67 -11.93
N HIS A 48 9.22 22.17 -12.74
CA HIS A 48 8.62 22.96 -13.81
C HIS A 48 7.81 24.14 -13.26
N LEU A 49 6.96 23.91 -12.27
CA LEU A 49 6.14 24.95 -11.62
C LEU A 49 7.00 26.00 -10.91
N GLU A 50 8.11 25.60 -10.29
CA GLU A 50 9.08 26.52 -9.68
C GLU A 50 9.75 27.42 -10.71
N ARG A 51 10.06 26.89 -11.90
CA ARG A 51 10.71 27.65 -12.98
C ARG A 51 9.75 28.59 -13.71
N THR A 52 8.50 28.20 -13.87
CA THR A 52 7.50 29.02 -14.57
C THR A 52 6.83 30.06 -13.68
N GLY A 53 7.10 30.04 -12.37
CA GLY A 53 6.51 30.98 -11.40
C GLY A 53 5.02 30.75 -11.18
N SER A 54 4.50 29.58 -11.58
CA SER A 54 3.08 29.24 -11.46
C SER A 54 2.76 28.84 -10.01
N ALA A 55 2.53 29.87 -9.18
CA ALA A 55 2.36 29.75 -7.74
C ALA A 55 1.14 28.91 -7.32
N ASP A 56 0.08 28.89 -8.12
CA ASP A 56 -1.18 28.25 -7.73
C ASP A 56 -1.09 26.71 -7.66
N GLY A 57 -0.24 26.10 -8.50
CA GLY A 57 -0.08 24.64 -8.56
C GLY A 57 0.99 24.08 -7.62
N LEU A 58 1.94 24.93 -7.20
CA LEU A 58 3.15 24.51 -6.51
C LEU A 58 2.90 23.91 -5.11
N PRO A 59 2.03 24.50 -4.25
CA PRO A 59 1.72 23.90 -2.95
C PRO A 59 1.10 22.51 -3.08
N LYS A 60 0.19 22.32 -4.03
CA LYS A 60 -0.48 21.04 -4.29
C LYS A 60 0.50 19.98 -4.78
N ALA A 61 1.37 20.34 -5.73
CA ALA A 61 2.40 19.43 -6.24
C ALA A 61 3.38 19.00 -5.13
N ARG A 62 3.81 19.94 -4.27
CA ARG A 62 4.67 19.63 -3.12
C ARG A 62 3.98 18.74 -2.08
N ALA A 63 2.70 18.98 -1.79
CA ALA A 63 1.94 18.12 -0.88
C ALA A 63 1.78 16.69 -1.43
N ARG A 64 1.50 16.54 -2.74
CA ARG A 64 1.46 15.24 -3.40
C ARG A 64 2.81 14.52 -3.33
N LEU A 65 3.89 15.23 -3.62
CA LEU A 65 5.25 14.68 -3.53
C LEU A 65 5.57 14.19 -2.11
N ALA A 66 5.23 14.96 -1.09
CA ALA A 66 5.43 14.57 0.31
C ALA A 66 4.63 13.30 0.67
N ALA A 67 3.37 13.22 0.24
CA ALA A 67 2.52 12.05 0.47
C ALA A 67 3.07 10.79 -0.21
N LEU A 68 3.54 10.90 -1.46
CA LEU A 68 4.13 9.79 -2.21
C LEU A 68 5.44 9.31 -1.58
N ARG A 69 6.31 10.23 -1.15
CA ARG A 69 7.54 9.87 -0.44
C ARG A 69 7.25 9.17 0.90
N ALA A 70 6.22 9.62 1.62
CA ALA A 70 5.77 8.95 2.84
C ALA A 70 5.21 7.54 2.54
N ALA A 71 4.47 7.37 1.44
CA ALA A 71 3.97 6.07 1.00
C ALA A 71 5.12 5.14 0.61
N ALA A 72 6.11 5.62 -0.15
CA ALA A 72 7.30 4.85 -0.51
C ALA A 72 8.08 4.41 0.73
N LYS A 73 8.22 5.27 1.75
CA LYS A 73 8.84 4.92 3.03
C LYS A 73 8.07 3.81 3.76
N ARG A 74 6.74 3.83 3.75
CA ARG A 74 5.94 2.74 4.34
C ARG A 74 6.09 1.45 3.53
N ASN A 75 6.06 1.55 2.20
CA ASN A 75 6.25 0.40 1.31
C ASN A 75 7.62 -0.26 1.50
N SER A 76 8.67 0.52 1.79
CA SER A 76 10.03 0.00 2.04
C SER A 76 10.31 -0.40 3.48
N ALA A 77 9.51 0.07 4.45
CA ALA A 77 9.67 -0.23 5.89
C ALA A 77 9.09 -1.58 6.32
N HIS A 78 8.45 -2.33 5.40
CA HIS A 78 7.93 -3.67 5.66
C HIS A 78 8.67 -4.80 4.92
N PRO A 79 10.02 -4.90 4.96
CA PRO A 79 10.65 -6.21 4.77
C PRO A 79 10.14 -7.13 5.89
N ILE A 80 9.91 -8.41 5.58
CA ILE A 80 9.65 -9.39 6.64
C ILE A 80 10.85 -9.39 7.59
N ASN A 81 10.59 -9.10 8.85
CA ASN A 81 11.55 -9.10 9.94
C ASN A 81 11.00 -9.95 11.07
N ASP A 82 11.83 -10.30 12.05
CA ASP A 82 11.42 -11.22 13.12
C ASP A 82 10.23 -10.68 13.94
N GLU A 83 10.10 -9.35 14.05
CA GLU A 83 9.02 -8.67 14.79
C GLU A 83 7.68 -8.70 14.06
N ASN A 84 7.69 -8.74 12.72
CA ASN A 84 6.47 -8.78 11.90
C ASN A 84 6.19 -10.17 11.32
N PHE A 85 7.11 -11.12 11.47
CA PHE A 85 7.01 -12.48 10.92
C PHE A 85 5.75 -13.20 11.38
N GLU A 86 5.54 -13.28 12.69
CA GLU A 86 4.39 -13.99 13.27
C GLU A 86 3.06 -13.34 12.88
N LYS A 87 3.03 -12.00 12.80
CA LYS A 87 1.86 -11.25 12.33
C LYS A 87 1.54 -11.54 10.86
N PHE A 88 2.57 -11.71 10.02
CA PHE A 88 2.39 -11.97 8.59
C PHE A 88 2.05 -13.44 8.27
N PHE A 89 2.63 -14.39 9.01
CA PHE A 89 2.49 -15.83 8.70
C PHE A 89 1.57 -16.59 9.65
N GLY A 90 1.16 -16.00 10.79
CA GLY A 90 0.24 -16.62 11.74
C GLY A 90 0.85 -17.76 12.57
N TYR A 91 2.18 -17.91 12.57
CA TYR A 91 2.90 -18.85 13.43
C TYR A 91 4.24 -18.27 13.88
N ALA A 92 4.72 -18.72 15.04
CA ALA A 92 6.00 -18.29 15.59
C ALA A 92 7.16 -18.71 14.68
N GLY A 93 7.96 -17.74 14.24
CA GLY A 93 9.12 -17.99 13.38
C GLY A 93 9.96 -16.73 13.18
N LYS A 94 11.05 -16.87 12.41
CA LYS A 94 12.00 -15.78 12.13
C LYS A 94 12.20 -15.64 10.63
N ALA A 95 12.40 -14.41 10.18
CA ALA A 95 12.62 -14.11 8.77
C ALA A 95 13.96 -14.71 8.33
N LYS A 96 13.94 -15.63 7.36
CA LYS A 96 15.19 -16.15 6.76
C LYS A 96 15.86 -15.02 5.98
N ARG A 97 16.98 -14.52 6.51
CA ARG A 97 17.86 -13.59 5.80
C ARG A 97 18.72 -14.37 4.81
N ASN A 98 18.52 -14.17 3.51
CA ASN A 98 19.50 -14.59 2.50
C ASN A 98 20.73 -13.68 2.64
N LEU A 99 21.60 -14.00 3.60
CA LEU A 99 22.95 -13.44 3.61
C LEU A 99 23.72 -14.10 2.47
N PRO A 100 24.38 -13.34 1.57
CA PRO A 100 25.26 -13.92 0.58
C PRO A 100 26.32 -14.74 1.32
N HIS A 101 26.39 -16.04 0.99
CA HIS A 101 27.41 -16.92 1.54
C HIS A 101 28.76 -16.45 0.97
N ILE A 102 29.50 -15.66 1.75
CA ILE A 102 30.87 -15.28 1.42
C ILE A 102 31.68 -16.58 1.51
N HIS A 103 31.96 -17.22 0.39
CA HIS A 103 32.93 -18.31 0.33
C HIS A 103 34.33 -17.71 0.55
N PRO A 104 35.04 -18.04 1.64
CA PRO A 104 36.44 -17.67 1.77
C PRO A 104 37.24 -18.53 0.78
N THR A 105 37.82 -17.90 -0.24
CA THR A 105 38.82 -18.52 -1.11
C THR A 105 40.13 -18.60 -0.32
N ASN A 106 40.62 -19.82 -0.10
CA ASN A 106 41.96 -20.10 0.41
C ASN A 106 42.92 -20.36 -0.76
#